data_AF-A0A929C4N3-F1
#
_entry.id   AF-A0A929C4N3-F1
#
_cell.length_a   1.000
_cell.length_b   1.000
_cell.length_c   1.000
_cell.angle_alpha   90.00
_cell.angle_beta   90.00
_cell.angle_gamma   90.00
#
_symmetry.space_group_name_H-M   'P 1'
#
loop_
_entity.id
_entity.type
_entity.pdbx_description
1 polymer ?
#
loop_
_entity_poly.entity_id
_entity_poly.type
_entity_poly.pdbx_seq_one_letter_code
_entity_poly.pdbx_strand_id
1 'polypeptide(L)' 'MYWTLELASKLEDAPWPATKDELIDFCIRSGAPMEVIENLREIEDEGEAYDKIEDLWPDYPTRED' A
#
# COMPACT_ATOMS: atom_id res chain seq x y z
N MET A 1 -11.13 5.82 -1.58
CA MET A 1 -9.66 5.65 -1.59
C MET A 1 -8.99 6.89 -2.14
N TYR A 2 -8.04 7.45 -1.39
CA TYR A 2 -7.27 8.65 -1.75
C TYR A 2 -5.78 8.37 -1.62
N TRP A 3 -5.12 8.03 -2.72
CA TRP A 3 -3.68 7.82 -2.73
C TRP A 3 -2.91 9.08 -3.12
N THR A 4 -1.73 9.25 -2.52
CA THR A 4 -0.76 10.29 -2.89
C THR A 4 0.63 9.66 -2.93
N LEU A 5 1.57 10.33 -3.60
CA LEU A 5 2.98 9.93 -3.62
C LEU A 5 3.58 9.79 -2.22
N GLU A 6 3.18 10.67 -1.28
CA GLU A 6 3.65 10.60 0.10
C GLU A 6 3.14 9.33 0.81
N LEU A 7 1.88 8.97 0.60
CA LEU A 7 1.28 7.75 1.17
C LEU A 7 1.91 6.50 0.54
N ALA A 8 2.07 6.49 -0.78
CA ALA A 8 2.71 5.40 -1.52
C ALA A 8 4.17 5.20 -1.10
N SER A 9 4.91 6.29 -0.82
CA SER A 9 6.30 6.20 -0.33
C SER A 9 6.45 5.40 0.96
N LYS A 10 5.38 5.31 1.79
CA LYS A 10 5.39 4.51 3.03
C LYS A 10 5.37 3.01 2.75
N LEU A 11 4.90 2.61 1.57
CA LEU A 11 4.79 1.23 1.15
C LEU A 11 5.96 0.80 0.23
N GLU A 12 6.86 1.70 -0.14
CA GLU A 12 8.05 1.34 -0.94
C GLU A 12 8.95 0.32 -0.23
N ASP A 13 9.09 0.43 1.10
CA ASP A 13 9.87 -0.48 1.95
C ASP A 13 9.05 -1.63 2.55
N ALA A 14 7.79 -1.81 2.11
CA ALA A 14 6.95 -2.89 2.60
C ALA A 14 7.51 -4.27 2.16
N PRO A 15 7.23 -5.35 2.90
CA PRO A 15 7.80 -6.67 2.64
C PRO A 15 7.09 -7.38 1.49
N TRP A 16 7.17 -6.84 0.28
CA TRP A 16 6.56 -7.42 -0.92
C TRP A 16 7.20 -8.76 -1.30
N PRO A 17 6.41 -9.73 -1.82
CA PRO A 17 4.96 -9.71 -1.94
C PRO A 17 4.26 -9.87 -0.59
N ALA A 18 3.17 -9.13 -0.37
CA ALA A 18 2.45 -9.10 0.91
C ALA A 18 0.93 -9.04 0.72
N THR A 19 0.21 -9.70 1.61
CA THR A 19 -1.25 -9.63 1.69
C THR A 19 -1.73 -8.29 2.27
N LYS A 20 -3.01 -7.96 2.07
CA LYS A 20 -3.63 -6.74 2.64
C LYS A 20 -3.39 -6.61 4.15
N ASP A 21 -3.59 -7.71 4.89
CA ASP A 21 -3.40 -7.72 6.34
C ASP A 21 -1.93 -7.51 6.73
N GLU A 22 -0.99 -8.11 6.01
CA GLU A 22 0.45 -7.93 6.27
C GLU A 22 0.91 -6.49 6.00
N LEU A 23 0.37 -5.84 4.96
CA LEU A 23 0.64 -4.44 4.66
C LEU A 23 0.07 -3.51 5.74
N ILE A 24 -1.14 -3.79 6.23
CA ILE A 24 -1.74 -3.06 7.35
C ILE A 24 -0.88 -3.21 8.61
N ASP A 25 -0.45 -4.43 8.94
CA ASP A 25 0.41 -4.71 10.09
C ASP A 25 1.79 -4.05 9.95
N PHE A 26 2.33 -3.99 8.73
CA PHE A 26 3.56 -3.26 8.44
C PHE A 26 3.37 -1.77 8.70
N CYS A 27 2.31 -1.15 8.16
CA CYS A 27 1.99 0.26 8.37
C CYS A 27 1.81 0.62 9.84
N ILE A 28 1.12 -0.23 10.61
CA ILE A 28 0.92 -0.01 12.06
C ILE A 28 2.26 -0.08 12.79
N ARG A 29 3.13 -1.06 12.46
CA ARG A 29 4.43 -1.24 13.12
C ARG A 29 5.45 -0.16 12.73
N SER A 30 5.42 0.32 11.49
CA SER A 30 6.29 1.38 11.00
C SER A 30 5.84 2.78 11.42
N GLY A 31 4.63 2.91 11.96
CA GLY A 31 4.05 4.21 12.33
C GLY A 31 3.65 5.03 11.11
N ALA A 32 3.20 4.38 10.04
CA ALA A 32 2.67 5.03 8.86
C ALA A 32 1.41 5.85 9.19
N PRO A 33 1.11 6.92 8.42
CA PRO A 33 -0.11 7.70 8.59
C PRO A 33 -1.38 6.85 8.55
N MET A 34 -2.39 7.24 9.33
CA MET A 34 -3.67 6.53 9.40
C MET A 34 -4.33 6.43 8.02
N GLU A 35 -4.15 7.44 7.18
CA GLU A 35 -4.64 7.51 5.81
C GLU A 35 -4.16 6.32 4.95
N VAL A 36 -2.93 5.84 5.14
CA VAL A 36 -2.43 4.64 4.42
C VAL A 36 -3.19 3.40 4.87
N ILE A 37 -3.41 3.27 6.17
CA ILE A 37 -4.11 2.13 6.78
C ILE A 37 -5.57 2.10 6.33
N GLU A 38 -6.25 3.26 6.35
CA GLU A 38 -7.64 3.37 5.87
C GLU A 38 -7.73 3.06 4.38
N ASN A 39 -6.82 3.57 3.56
CA ASN A 39 -6.78 3.21 2.13
C ASN A 39 -6.61 1.71 1.94
N LEU A 40 -5.67 1.07 2.64
CA LEU A 40 -5.47 -0.38 2.56
C LEU A 40 -6.74 -1.14 2.99
N ARG A 41 -7.42 -0.72 4.05
CA ARG A 41 -8.68 -1.32 4.52
C ARG A 41 -9.83 -1.19 3.51
N GLU A 42 -9.86 -0.09 2.75
CA GLU A 42 -10.84 0.14 1.69
C GLU A 42 -10.59 -0.73 0.44
N ILE A 43 -9.41 -1.35 0.29
CA ILE A 43 -9.12 -2.25 -0.84
C ILE A 43 -9.93 -3.55 -0.69
N GLU A 44 -10.51 -3.99 -1.81
CA GLU A 44 -11.18 -5.29 -1.90
C GLU A 44 -10.16 -6.41 -1.65
N ASP A 45 -10.48 -7.32 -0.72
CA ASP A 45 -9.62 -8.47 -0.47
C ASP A 45 -9.79 -9.50 -1.58
N GLU A 46 -8.83 -9.56 -2.50
CA GLU A 46 -8.81 -10.56 -3.57
C GLU A 46 -8.28 -11.91 -3.08
N GLY A 47 -7.80 -12.01 -1.84
CA GLY A 47 -7.20 -13.22 -1.27
C GLY A 47 -5.83 -13.57 -1.85
N GLU A 48 -5.29 -12.71 -2.71
CA GLU A 48 -3.97 -12.82 -3.31
C GLU A 48 -3.00 -11.80 -2.66
N ALA A 49 -1.71 -12.13 -2.70
CA ALA A 49 -0.68 -11.20 -2.27
C ALA A 49 -0.45 -10.17 -3.38
N TYR A 50 -0.18 -8.93 -2.97
CA TYR A 50 0.23 -7.87 -3.87
C TYR A 50 1.75 -7.94 -4.04
N ASP A 51 2.26 -7.74 -5.25
CA ASP A 51 3.70 -7.79 -5.56
C ASP A 51 4.36 -6.40 -5.43
N LYS A 52 3.58 -5.32 -5.59
CA LYS A 52 4.06 -3.94 -5.55
C LYS A 52 2.92 -2.93 -5.37
N ILE A 53 3.29 -1.67 -5.13
CA ILE A 53 2.35 -0.55 -4.95
C ILE A 53 1.42 -0.32 -6.16
N GLU A 54 1.87 -0.65 -7.37
CA GLU A 54 1.06 -0.54 -8.60
C GLU A 54 -0.15 -1.49 -8.59
N ASP A 55 -0.06 -2.60 -7.85
CA ASP A 55 -1.17 -3.55 -7.73
C ASP A 55 -2.26 -3.01 -6.79
N LEU A 56 -1.89 -2.15 -5.83
CA LEU A 56 -2.83 -1.45 -4.94
C LEU A 56 -3.35 -0.15 -5.56
N TRP A 57 -2.49 0.55 -6.30
CA TRP A 57 -2.76 1.85 -6.89
C TRP A 57 -2.28 1.86 -8.36
N PRO A 58 -3.16 1.55 -9.32
CA PRO A 58 -2.79 1.44 -10.73
C PRO A 58 -2.40 2.79 -11.37
N ASP A 59 -2.82 3.92 -10.78
CA ASP A 59 -2.40 5.27 -11.20
C ASP A 59 -1.12 5.74 -10.49
N TYR A 60 -0.39 4.85 -9.81
CA TYR A 60 0.90 5.21 -9.22
C TYR A 60 1.84 5.71 -10.32
N PRO A 61 2.30 6.97 -10.28
CA PRO A 61 3.20 7.48 -11.30
C PRO A 61 4.51 6.71 -11.19
N THR A 62 4.82 5.95 -12.23
CA THR A 62 6.10 5.26 -12.33
C THR A 62 7.21 6.31 -12.32
N ARG A 63 8.35 6.00 -11.71
CA ARG A 63 9.53 6.89 -11.63
C ARG A 63 10.17 7.20 -13.02
N GLU A 64 9.46 6.99 -14.12
CA GLU A 64 9.94 7.06 -15.51
C GLU A 64 9.17 8.06 -16.42
N ASP A 65 8.46 9.05 -15.87
CA ASP A 65 8.07 10.26 -16.63
C ASP A 65 8.61 11.56 -16.00
#